data_AF-A0A7C4MBA6-F1
#
_entry.id   AF-A0A7C4MBA6-F1
#
_cell.length_a   1.000
_cell.length_b   1.000
_cell.length_c   1.000
_cell.angle_alpha   90.00
_cell.angle_beta   90.00
_cell.angle_gamma   90.00
#
_symmetry.space_group_name_H-M   'P 1'
#
loop_
_entity.id
_entity.type
_entity.pdbx_description
1 polymer ?
#
loop_
_entity_poly.entity_id
_entity_poly.type
_entity_poly.pdbx_seq_one_letter_code
_entity_poly.pdbx_strand_id
1 'polypeptide(L)'
;MSSDSRLQSIIIANLNSLKRKSFLDVGCGFGCWGHKIRAYSDPSYLASIDVWKPYLLGIKHKNIYDDIILTDALHLPLKKSINIVLAAK
;
A
#
# COMPACT_ATOMS: atom_id res chain seq x y z
N MET A 1 11.64 7.46 5.64
CA MET A 1 10.71 8.61 5.65
C MET A 1 11.46 9.86 5.22
N SER A 2 11.56 10.11 3.90
CA SER A 2 12.03 11.40 3.37
C SER A 2 11.29 11.79 2.08
N SER A 3 9.98 11.60 2.03
CA SER A 3 9.13 12.20 1.00
C SER A 3 8.60 13.53 1.52
N ASP A 4 8.62 14.58 0.71
CA ASP A 4 8.07 15.91 1.02
C ASP A 4 6.69 15.80 1.72
N SER A 5 6.58 16.35 2.92
CA SER A 5 5.35 16.29 3.73
C SER A 5 4.15 16.91 3.01
N ARG A 6 4.39 17.87 2.11
CA ARG A 6 3.34 18.50 1.29
C ARG A 6 2.73 17.50 0.31
N LEU A 7 3.54 16.67 -0.33
CA LEU A 7 3.05 15.64 -1.25
C LEU A 7 2.22 14.60 -0.50
N GLN A 8 2.64 14.22 0.70
CA GLN A 8 1.85 13.30 1.53
C GLN A 8 0.46 13.87 1.83
N SER A 9 0.38 15.13 2.24
CA SER A 9 -0.89 15.80 2.55
C SER A 9 -1.81 15.88 1.33
N ILE A 10 -1.26 16.18 0.15
CA ILE A 10 -2.03 16.23 -1.10
C ILE A 10 -2.59 14.84 -1.44
N ILE A 11 -1.77 13.79 -1.35
CA ILE A 11 -2.22 12.42 -1.62
C ILE A 11 -3.35 12.06 -0.64
N ILE A 12 -3.15 12.28 0.66
CA ILE A 12 -4.15 11.97 1.70
C ILE A 12 -5.47 12.72 1.45
N ALA A 13 -5.41 14.01 1.10
CA ALA A 13 -6.59 14.81 0.79
C ALA A 13 -7.40 14.24 -0.40
N ASN A 14 -6.74 13.54 -1.32
CA ASN A 14 -7.39 12.92 -2.47
C ASN A 14 -7.79 11.45 -2.25
N LEU A 15 -7.35 10.77 -1.19
CA LEU A 15 -7.68 9.35 -0.97
C LEU A 15 -9.19 9.08 -0.88
N ASN A 16 -9.97 10.04 -0.36
CA ASN A 16 -11.41 9.92 -0.23
C ASN A 16 -12.15 9.96 -1.59
N SER A 17 -11.56 10.50 -2.65
CA SER A 17 -12.14 10.45 -4.01
C SER A 17 -11.88 9.11 -4.71
N LEU A 18 -11.01 8.27 -4.13
CA LEU A 18 -10.57 6.99 -4.67
C LEU A 18 -11.25 5.79 -4.00
N LYS A 19 -12.44 5.98 -3.43
CA LYS A 19 -13.22 4.91 -2.77
C LYS A 19 -13.51 3.75 -3.71
N ARG A 20 -13.59 2.56 -3.12
CA ARG A 20 -13.92 1.28 -3.79
C ARG A 20 -12.96 0.92 -4.93
N LYS A 21 -11.79 1.56 -4.98
CA LYS A 21 -10.69 1.17 -5.87
C LYS A 21 -9.79 0.13 -5.21
N SER A 22 -9.16 -0.68 -6.04
CA SER A 22 -8.11 -1.59 -5.60
C SER A 22 -6.75 -0.89 -5.59
N PHE A 23 -5.97 -1.14 -4.54
CA PHE A 23 -4.68 -0.51 -4.29
C PHE A 23 -3.57 -1.57 -4.19
N LEU A 24 -2.39 -1.19 -4.67
CA LEU A 24 -1.14 -1.90 -4.43
C LEU A 24 -0.11 -0.96 -3.81
N ASP A 25 0.38 -1.29 -2.62
CA ASP A 25 1.49 -0.60 -1.95
C ASP A 25 2.81 -1.33 -2.22
N VAL A 26 3.69 -0.72 -3.03
CA VAL A 26 4.95 -1.28 -3.50
C VAL A 26 6.11 -0.78 -2.63
N GLY A 27 6.87 -1.72 -2.06
CA GLY A 27 7.90 -1.40 -1.07
C GLY A 27 7.25 -0.92 0.22
N CYS A 28 6.25 -1.67 0.70
CA CYS A 28 5.35 -1.19 1.74
C CYS A 28 6.03 -0.97 3.10
N GLY A 29 7.22 -1.54 3.32
CA GLY A 29 7.92 -1.47 4.60
C GLY A 29 7.03 -1.89 5.76
N PHE A 30 7.00 -1.08 6.83
CA PHE A 30 6.12 -1.31 7.98
C PHE A 30 4.66 -0.85 7.79
N GLY A 31 4.25 -0.55 6.56
CA GLY A 31 2.86 -0.35 6.18
C GLY A 31 2.29 1.05 6.43
N CYS A 32 3.14 2.07 6.39
CA CYS A 32 2.72 3.46 6.64
C CYS A 32 1.62 3.93 5.68
N TRP A 33 1.72 3.57 4.39
CA TRP A 33 0.71 3.96 3.40
C TRP A 33 -0.55 3.10 3.49
N GLY A 34 -0.43 1.78 3.67
CA GLY A 34 -1.59 0.93 3.96
C GLY A 34 -2.45 1.45 5.11
N HIS A 35 -1.85 1.89 6.22
CA HIS A 35 -2.59 2.51 7.34
C HIS A 35 -3.34 3.77 6.91
N LYS A 36 -2.69 4.66 6.15
CA LYS A 36 -3.32 5.90 5.67
C LYS A 36 -4.48 5.60 4.69
N ILE A 37 -4.31 4.64 3.79
CA ILE A 37 -5.37 4.24 2.85
C ILE A 37 -6.58 3.71 3.61
N ARG A 38 -6.38 2.85 4.62
CA ARG A 38 -7.48 2.33 5.46
C ARG A 38 -8.15 3.42 6.30
N ALA A 39 -7.41 4.44 6.73
CA ALA A 39 -7.93 5.52 7.56
C ALA A 39 -8.71 6.58 6.75
N TYR A 40 -8.25 6.90 5.54
CA TYR A 40 -8.74 8.03 4.74
C TYR A 40 -9.47 7.63 3.45
N SER A 41 -9.58 6.32 3.17
CA SER A 41 -10.33 5.77 2.05
C SER A 41 -11.12 4.54 2.46
N ASP A 42 -11.86 3.99 1.51
CA ASP A 42 -12.62 2.75 1.64
C ASP A 42 -12.23 1.82 0.47
N PRO A 43 -11.03 1.21 0.51
CA PRO A 43 -10.52 0.42 -0.60
C PRO A 43 -11.35 -0.86 -0.77
N SER A 44 -11.64 -1.24 -2.02
CA SER A 44 -12.28 -2.53 -2.31
C SER A 44 -11.31 -3.70 -2.14
N TYR A 45 -10.02 -3.43 -2.28
CA TYR A 45 -8.93 -4.36 -2.07
C TYR A 45 -7.63 -3.57 -1.85
N LEU A 46 -6.81 -3.99 -0.90
CA LEU A 46 -5.52 -3.36 -0.60
C LEU A 46 -4.47 -4.44 -0.39
N ALA A 47 -3.55 -4.58 -1.34
CA ALA A 47 -2.42 -5.51 -1.26
C ALA A 47 -1.11 -4.76 -1.03
N SER A 48 -0.12 -5.46 -0.46
CA SER A 48 1.25 -4.99 -0.41
C SER A 48 2.25 -5.96 -1.02
N ILE A 49 3.32 -5.39 -1.55
CA ILE A 49 4.54 -6.13 -1.90
C ILE A 49 5.77 -5.50 -1.26
N ASP A 50 6.73 -6.33 -0.88
CA ASP A 50 8.07 -5.90 -0.50
C ASP A 50 9.06 -7.04 -0.77
N VAL A 51 10.31 -6.69 -1.07
CA VAL A 51 11.41 -7.66 -1.23
C VAL A 51 12.00 -8.08 0.12
N TRP A 52 11.84 -7.24 1.16
CA TRP A 52 12.44 -7.44 2.46
C TRP A 52 11.48 -8.15 3.42
N LYS A 53 11.61 -9.47 3.51
CA LYS A 53 10.77 -10.34 4.35
C LYS A 53 10.56 -9.85 5.81
N PRO A 54 11.56 -9.32 6.53
CA PRO A 54 11.35 -8.80 7.89
C PRO A 54 10.27 -7.71 8.00
N TYR A 55 10.11 -6.85 6.99
CA TYR A 55 9.04 -5.85 6.99
C TYR A 55 7.66 -6.51 6.93
N LEU A 56 7.50 -7.49 6.04
CA LEU A 56 6.26 -8.24 5.87
C LEU A 56 5.88 -9.01 7.13
N LEU A 57 6.84 -9.65 7.81
CA LEU A 57 6.60 -10.32 9.09
C LEU A 57 6.14 -9.33 10.16
N GLY A 58 6.74 -8.13 10.20
CA GLY A 58 6.38 -7.07 11.14
C GLY A 58 4.98 -6.49 10.96
N ILE A 59 4.35 -6.67 9.80
CA ILE A 59 2.99 -6.16 9.51
C ILE A 59 1.93 -7.26 9.36
N LYS A 60 2.33 -8.52 9.22
CA LYS A 60 1.41 -9.65 8.95
C LYS A 60 0.25 -9.74 9.96
N HIS A 61 0.50 -9.43 11.22
CA HIS A 61 -0.48 -9.52 12.29
C HIS A 61 -1.33 -8.24 12.47
N LYS A 62 -1.06 -7.18 11.70
CA LYS A 62 -1.72 -5.89 11.85
C LYS A 62 -3.01 -5.75 11.02
N ASN A 63 -3.33 -6.74 10.18
CA ASN A 63 -4.52 -6.75 9.31
C ASN A 63 -4.70 -5.46 8.47
N ILE A 64 -3.58 -4.86 8.04
CA ILE A 64 -3.59 -3.62 7.23
C ILE A 64 -3.99 -3.94 5.79
N TYR A 65 -3.39 -4.99 5.24
CA TYR A 65 -3.53 -5.43 3.86
C TYR A 65 -4.38 -6.70 3.80
N ASP A 66 -5.15 -6.83 2.73
CA ASP A 66 -5.88 -8.06 2.42
C ASP A 66 -4.91 -9.17 1.99
N ASP A 67 -3.85 -8.80 1.25
CA ASP A 67 -2.77 -9.70 0.85
C ASP A 67 -1.40 -9.05 1.06
N ILE A 68 -0.44 -9.83 1.56
CA ILE A 68 0.95 -9.41 1.79
C ILE A 68 1.86 -10.39 1.04
N ILE A 69 2.62 -9.88 0.07
CA ILE A 69 3.36 -10.72 -0.87
C ILE A 69 4.86 -10.39 -0.80
N LEU A 70 5.67 -11.43 -0.55
CA LEU A 70 7.12 -11.35 -0.71
C LEU A 70 7.47 -11.54 -2.18
N THR A 71 7.84 -10.47 -2.87
CA THR A 71 8.22 -10.53 -4.29
C THR A 71 9.03 -9.31 -4.71
N ASP A 72 9.73 -9.45 -5.84
CA ASP A 72 10.29 -8.32 -6.58
C ASP A 72 9.17 -7.63 -7.38
N ALA A 73 9.15 -6.30 -7.38
CA ALA A 73 8.19 -5.51 -8.15
C ALA A 73 8.32 -5.69 -9.68
N LEU A 74 9.46 -6.20 -10.16
CA LEU A 74 9.66 -6.61 -11.55
C LEU A 74 8.93 -7.93 -11.90
N HIS A 75 8.49 -8.68 -10.89
CA HIS A 75 7.85 -9.98 -11.02
C HIS A 75 6.55 -10.02 -10.18
N LEU A 76 5.53 -9.27 -10.62
CA LEU A 76 4.26 -9.13 -9.90
C LEU A 76 3.35 -10.36 -10.08
N PRO A 77 3.09 -11.17 -9.03
CA PRO A 77 2.21 -12.34 -9.11
C PRO A 77 0.75 -11.96 -8.81
N LEU A 78 0.28 -10.84 -9.37
CA LEU A 78 -1.05 -10.31 -9.04
C LEU A 78 -2.14 -11.11 -9.74
N LYS A 79 -3.09 -11.61 -8.95
CA LYS A 79 -4.28 -12.33 -9.46
C LYS A 79 -5.46 -11.42 -9.74
N LYS A 80 -5.41 -10.16 -9.28
CA LYS A 80 -6.47 -9.17 -9.40
C LYS A 80 -5.95 -7.93 -10.13
N SER A 81 -6.83 -7.28 -10.90
CA SER A 81 -6.54 -5.98 -11.49
C SER A 81 -6.45 -4.89 -10.41
N ILE A 82 -5.44 -4.03 -10.52
CA ILE A 82 -5.16 -2.93 -9.60
C ILE A 82 -5.49 -1.61 -10.27
N ASN A 83 -6.27 -0.76 -9.60
CA ASN A 83 -6.59 0.58 -10.11
C ASN A 83 -5.50 1.60 -9.76
N ILE A 84 -4.92 1.50 -8.57
CA ILE A 84 -3.99 2.49 -8.02
C ILE A 84 -2.75 1.79 -7.48
N VAL A 85 -1.58 2.24 -7.94
CA VAL A 85 -0.29 1.78 -7.44
C VAL A 85 0.37 2.92 -6.67
N LEU A 86 0.81 2.63 -5.45
CA LEU A 86 1.62 3.53 -4.64
C LEU A 86 3.02 2.94 -4.56
N ALA A 87 4.00 3.74 -4.95
CA ALA A 87 5.41 3.43 -4.81
C ALA A 87 6.09 4.69 -4.25
N ALA A 88 6.61 4.59 -3.02
CA ALA A 88 7.22 5.71 -2.32
C ALA A 88 8.60 5.31 -1.78
N LYS A 89 9.53 6.27 -1.80
CA LYS A 89 10.90 6.12 -1.31
C LYS A 89 11.05 6.61 0.14
#